data_AF-A0A847JX86-F1
#
_entry.id   AF-A0A847JX86-F1
#
_cell.length_a   1.000
_cell.length_b   1.000
_cell.length_c   1.000
_cell.angle_alpha   90.00
_cell.angle_beta   90.00
_cell.angle_gamma   90.00
#
_symmetry.space_group_name_H-M   'P 1'
#
loop_
_entity.id
_entity.type
_entity.pdbx_description
1 polymer ?
#
loop_
_entity_poly.entity_id
_entity_poly.type
_entity_poly.pdbx_seq_one_letter_code
_entity_poly.pdbx_strand_id
1 'polypeptide(L)'
;MALQILRDAMLREDYSDDPPGDLRLLDGAPRHWFQPGQRVAARRMATFFGTVSFEVVGGSDGAAADLTFAPDFAARRVTVRLPLPDGRPIRSATVDGRTVAPASDDEIVLERPRGRVRVEVQWK
;
A
#
# COMPACT_ATOMS: atom_id res chain seq x y z
N MET A 1 4.25 -22.29 -7.90
CA MET A 1 2.89 -21.85 -7.49
C MET A 1 2.93 -20.94 -6.26
N ALA A 2 3.57 -21.31 -5.14
CA ALA A 2 3.59 -20.49 -3.92
C ALA A 2 4.12 -19.05 -4.08
N LEU A 3 5.16 -18.84 -4.91
CA LEU A 3 5.74 -17.52 -5.13
C LEU A 3 4.78 -16.56 -5.88
N GLN A 4 3.94 -17.10 -6.75
CA GLN A 4 2.93 -16.30 -7.45
C GLN A 4 1.85 -15.83 -6.47
N ILE A 5 1.40 -16.69 -5.56
CA ILE A 5 0.44 -16.31 -4.50
C ILE A 5 1.03 -15.21 -3.60
N LEU A 6 2.32 -15.31 -3.26
CA LEU A 6 3.00 -14.29 -2.47
C LEU A 6 3.06 -12.94 -3.20
N ARG A 7 3.37 -12.96 -4.52
CA ARG A 7 3.33 -11.77 -5.36
C ARG A 7 1.94 -11.17 -5.37
N ASP A 8 0.92 -11.96 -5.66
CA ASP A 8 -0.46 -11.50 -5.79
C ASP A 8 -1.01 -10.97 -4.46
N ALA A 9 -0.54 -11.50 -3.32
CA ALA A 9 -0.82 -10.96 -2.00
C ALA A 9 -0.19 -9.59 -1.75
N MET A 10 1.00 -9.34 -2.31
CA MET A 10 1.71 -8.06 -2.17
C MET A 10 1.28 -7.03 -3.21
N LEU A 11 0.84 -7.46 -4.37
CA LEU A 11 0.63 -6.60 -5.52
C LEU A 11 -0.41 -7.21 -6.46
N ARG A 12 -1.47 -6.45 -6.74
CA ARG A 12 -2.48 -6.79 -7.73
C ARG A 12 -2.64 -5.64 -8.72
N GLU A 13 -2.55 -5.96 -9.99
CA GLU A 13 -2.69 -5.02 -11.09
C GLU A 13 -4.10 -5.17 -11.65
N ASP A 14 -4.87 -4.09 -11.66
CA ASP A 14 -6.21 -4.10 -12.22
C ASP A 14 -6.25 -3.37 -13.58
N TYR A 15 -6.84 -4.05 -14.55
CA TYR A 15 -7.08 -3.55 -15.90
C TYR A 15 -8.55 -3.18 -16.13
N SER A 16 -9.45 -3.49 -15.20
CA SER A 16 -10.87 -3.17 -15.31
C SER A 16 -11.15 -1.78 -14.77
N ASP A 17 -10.92 -0.78 -15.62
CA ASP A 17 -11.72 0.43 -15.75
C ASP A 17 -11.24 1.16 -17.00
N ASP A 18 -12.13 1.82 -17.72
CA ASP A 18 -11.75 2.71 -18.82
C ASP A 18 -11.54 4.13 -18.27
N PRO A 19 -10.31 4.67 -18.24
CA PRO A 19 -9.03 4.10 -18.70
C PRO A 19 -8.28 3.27 -17.63
N PRO A 20 -7.51 2.25 -18.04
CA PRO A 20 -6.78 1.36 -17.14
C PRO A 20 -5.69 2.13 -16.37
N GLY A 21 -5.41 1.73 -15.12
CA GLY A 21 -4.41 2.43 -14.33
C GLY A 21 -4.32 2.13 -12.85
N ASP A 22 -4.92 1.04 -12.35
CA ASP A 22 -5.08 0.85 -10.90
C ASP A 22 -4.15 -0.25 -10.39
N LEU A 23 -3.31 0.10 -9.42
CA LEU A 23 -2.43 -0.81 -8.70
C LEU A 23 -2.91 -0.95 -7.25
N ARG A 24 -3.03 -2.17 -6.77
CA ARG A 24 -3.30 -2.45 -5.36
C ARG A 24 -2.05 -3.04 -4.71
N LEU A 25 -1.60 -2.41 -3.63
CA LEU A 25 -0.49 -2.88 -2.81
C LEU A 25 -1.02 -3.54 -1.55
N LEU A 26 -0.42 -4.68 -1.19
CA LEU A 26 -0.70 -5.45 0.03
C LEU A 26 -2.15 -5.94 0.14
N ASP A 27 -2.82 -6.10 -1.01
CA ASP A 27 -4.24 -6.43 -1.11
C ASP A 27 -4.58 -7.75 -0.40
N GLY A 28 -3.77 -8.79 -0.63
CA GLY A 28 -3.88 -10.09 0.02
C GLY A 28 -2.94 -10.28 1.22
N ALA A 29 -2.24 -9.24 1.67
CA ALA A 29 -1.30 -9.36 2.77
C ALA A 29 -2.05 -9.70 4.09
N PRO A 30 -1.60 -10.72 4.84
CA PRO A 30 -2.25 -11.12 6.07
C PRO A 30 -2.00 -10.10 7.19
N ARG A 31 -3.01 -9.90 8.04
CA ARG A 31 -3.00 -8.92 9.15
C ARG A 31 -1.78 -9.05 10.07
N HIS A 32 -1.28 -10.27 10.30
CA HIS A 32 -0.15 -10.50 11.22
C HIS A 32 1.17 -9.90 10.71
N TRP A 33 1.31 -9.56 9.42
CA TRP A 33 2.48 -8.85 8.90
C TRP A 33 2.58 -7.40 9.37
N PHE A 34 1.48 -6.84 9.89
CA PHE A 34 1.37 -5.45 10.33
C PHE A 34 1.35 -5.33 11.86
N GLN A 35 1.65 -6.41 12.58
CA GLN A 35 1.78 -6.37 14.04
C GLN A 35 2.91 -5.45 14.49
N PRO A 36 2.85 -4.91 15.72
CA PRO A 36 3.90 -4.05 16.26
C PRO A 36 5.29 -4.70 16.13
N GLY A 37 6.23 -3.98 15.52
CA GLY A 37 7.60 -4.43 15.28
C GLY A 37 7.78 -5.35 14.07
N GLN A 38 6.71 -5.72 13.37
CA GLN A 38 6.80 -6.45 12.10
C GLN A 38 7.13 -5.51 10.95
N ARG A 39 7.86 -6.05 9.98
CA ARG A 39 8.27 -5.34 8.76
C ARG A 39 8.01 -6.21 7.55
N VAL A 40 7.28 -5.66 6.57
CA VAL A 40 7.12 -6.25 5.24
C VAL A 40 7.73 -5.29 4.22
N ALA A 41 8.56 -5.81 3.32
CA ALA A 41 9.19 -4.98 2.30
C ALA A 41 9.37 -5.76 1.00
N ALA A 42 9.20 -5.05 -0.11
CA ALA A 42 9.55 -5.54 -1.43
C ALA A 42 10.29 -4.44 -2.19
N ARG A 43 11.32 -4.83 -2.96
CA ARG A 43 12.16 -3.89 -3.71
C ARG A 43 12.03 -4.17 -5.20
N ARG A 44 11.84 -3.11 -5.98
CA ARG A 44 11.79 -3.13 -7.45
C ARG A 44 10.83 -4.19 -8.01
N MET A 45 9.66 -4.33 -7.40
CA MET A 45 8.58 -5.18 -7.91
C MET A 45 8.18 -4.66 -9.29
N ALA A 46 8.25 -5.52 -10.31
CA ALA A 46 7.83 -5.18 -11.65
C ALA A 46 6.29 -5.13 -11.72
N THR A 47 5.77 -4.10 -12.37
CA THR A 47 4.34 -3.97 -12.69
C THR A 47 4.19 -3.50 -14.14
N PHE A 48 2.98 -3.59 -14.69
CA PHE A 48 2.63 -3.00 -15.98
C PHE A 48 2.82 -1.49 -16.02
N PHE A 49 2.81 -0.84 -14.86
CA PHE A 49 2.93 0.60 -14.72
C PHE A 49 4.37 1.05 -14.47
N GLY A 50 5.36 0.15 -14.45
CA GLY A 50 6.74 0.43 -14.01
C GLY A 50 7.05 -0.17 -12.64
N THR A 51 8.28 -0.04 -12.16
CA THR A 51 8.67 -0.70 -10.89
C THR A 51 8.23 0.08 -9.66
N VAL A 52 7.81 -0.63 -8.63
CA VAL A 52 7.48 -0.08 -7.31
C VAL A 52 8.30 -0.79 -6.22
N SER A 53 8.69 -0.06 -5.19
CA SER A 53 9.23 -0.60 -3.94
C SER A 53 8.38 -0.11 -2.78
N PHE A 54 8.24 -0.93 -1.76
CA PHE A 54 7.59 -0.53 -0.53
C PHE A 54 8.27 -1.14 0.69
N GLU A 55 8.07 -0.48 1.81
CA GLU A 55 8.38 -0.98 3.13
C GLU A 55 7.27 -0.53 4.07
N VAL A 56 6.73 -1.46 4.85
CA VAL A 56 5.74 -1.16 5.88
C VAL A 56 6.25 -1.64 7.21
N VAL A 57 6.14 -0.78 8.22
CA VAL A 57 6.46 -1.08 9.61
C VAL A 57 5.19 -0.98 10.44
N GLY A 58 4.83 -2.07 11.10
CA GLY A 58 3.70 -2.11 12.04
C GLY A 58 4.07 -1.51 13.40
N GLY A 59 3.18 -0.70 13.96
CA GLY A 59 3.30 -0.09 15.28
C GLY A 59 2.14 -0.44 16.20
N SER A 60 2.23 -0.05 17.48
CA SER A 60 1.16 -0.25 18.47
C SER A 60 -0.12 0.51 18.16
N ASP A 61 0.03 1.71 17.59
CA ASP A 61 -1.06 2.68 17.39
C ASP A 61 -1.23 3.08 15.92
N GLY A 62 -0.37 2.57 15.04
CA GLY A 62 -0.36 2.90 13.62
C GLY A 62 0.43 1.92 12.76
N ALA A 63 0.55 2.23 11.47
CA ALA A 63 1.57 1.69 10.59
C ALA A 63 2.12 2.82 9.71
N ALA A 64 3.37 2.66 9.28
CA ALA A 64 4.01 3.56 8.34
C ALA A 64 4.46 2.78 7.11
N ALA A 65 4.13 3.29 5.94
CA ALA A 65 4.51 2.75 4.65
C ALA A 65 5.35 3.76 3.87
N ASP A 66 6.59 3.38 3.54
CA ASP A 66 7.46 4.13 2.64
C ASP A 66 7.42 3.49 1.25
N LEU A 67 6.91 4.24 0.28
CA LEU A 67 6.72 3.80 -1.10
C LEU A 67 7.71 4.52 -2.01
N THR A 68 8.20 3.83 -3.03
CA THR A 68 9.06 4.43 -4.07
C THR A 68 8.64 3.92 -5.43
N PHE A 69 8.24 4.86 -6.29
CA PHE A 69 7.81 4.62 -7.66
C PHE A 69 8.93 5.00 -8.62
N ALA A 70 9.09 4.23 -9.71
CA ALA A 70 10.01 4.57 -10.78
C ALA A 70 9.66 5.92 -11.44
N PRO A 71 10.62 6.62 -12.08
CA PRO A 71 10.35 7.90 -12.75
C PRO A 71 9.27 7.84 -13.85
N ASP A 72 9.19 6.69 -14.53
CA ASP A 72 8.23 6.37 -15.58
C ASP A 72 6.97 5.66 -15.05
N PHE A 73 6.79 5.62 -13.72
CA PHE A 73 5.65 4.95 -13.12
C PHE A 73 4.32 5.62 -13.53
N ALA A 74 3.41 4.83 -14.10
CA ALA A 74 2.27 5.35 -14.86
C ALA A 74 0.88 4.96 -14.31
N ALA A 75 0.80 4.35 -13.11
CA ALA A 75 -0.49 4.04 -12.51
C ALA A 75 -1.24 5.34 -12.20
N ARG A 76 -2.52 5.38 -12.55
CA ARG A 76 -3.40 6.49 -12.23
C ARG A 76 -3.79 6.49 -10.77
N ARG A 77 -3.95 5.31 -10.19
CA ARG A 77 -4.34 5.12 -8.81
C ARG A 77 -3.50 4.02 -8.19
N VAL A 78 -3.04 4.24 -6.96
CA VAL A 78 -2.43 3.20 -6.13
C VAL A 78 -3.22 3.10 -4.84
N THR A 79 -3.90 1.99 -4.63
CA THR A 79 -4.57 1.66 -3.37
C THR A 79 -3.59 0.91 -2.48
N VAL A 80 -3.30 1.44 -1.30
CA VAL A 80 -2.41 0.85 -0.31
C VAL A 80 -3.27 0.31 0.82
N ARG A 81 -3.28 -1.02 0.98
CA ARG A 81 -3.97 -1.66 2.08
C ARG A 81 -3.04 -1.83 3.29
N LEU A 82 -3.45 -1.29 4.42
CA LEU A 82 -2.74 -1.34 5.71
C LEU A 82 -3.69 -1.95 6.76
N PRO A 83 -3.85 -3.29 6.75
CA PRO A 83 -4.85 -3.94 7.57
C PRO A 83 -4.37 -4.09 9.00
N LEU A 84 -5.23 -3.70 9.94
CA LEU A 84 -4.91 -3.81 11.35
C LEU A 84 -4.84 -5.27 11.80
N PRO A 85 -3.99 -5.58 12.78
CA PRO A 85 -3.91 -6.91 13.39
C PRO A 85 -5.26 -7.44 13.92
N ASP A 86 -6.14 -6.58 14.41
CA ASP A 86 -7.43 -6.92 15.04
C ASP A 86 -8.68 -6.44 14.27
N GLY A 87 -8.49 -5.85 13.09
CA GLY A 87 -9.60 -5.41 12.24
C GLY A 87 -10.29 -4.11 12.64
N ARG A 88 -9.73 -3.30 13.56
CA ARG A 88 -10.26 -1.93 13.76
C ARG A 88 -10.05 -1.08 12.49
N PRO A 89 -10.84 -0.04 12.23
CA PRO A 89 -10.66 0.82 11.06
C PRO A 89 -9.55 1.86 11.27
N ILE A 90 -8.99 2.39 10.18
CA ILE A 90 -8.15 3.59 10.16
C ILE A 90 -8.93 4.77 10.76
N ARG A 91 -8.36 5.44 11.75
CA ARG A 91 -8.93 6.63 12.41
C ARG A 91 -8.38 7.93 11.83
N SER A 92 -7.11 7.94 11.48
CA SER A 92 -6.49 9.07 10.77
C SER A 92 -5.39 8.56 9.85
N ALA A 93 -5.14 9.31 8.79
CA ALA A 93 -4.10 8.99 7.83
C ALA A 93 -3.43 10.27 7.34
N THR A 94 -2.13 10.17 7.07
CA THR A 94 -1.36 11.21 6.39
C THR A 94 -0.66 10.63 5.16
N VAL A 95 -0.54 11.47 4.14
CA VAL A 95 0.30 11.23 2.96
C VAL A 95 1.27 12.39 2.87
N ASP A 96 2.57 12.11 2.99
CA ASP A 96 3.65 13.10 3.07
C ASP A 96 3.35 14.20 4.10
N GLY A 97 2.84 13.80 5.27
CA GLY A 97 2.49 14.69 6.38
C GLY A 97 1.18 15.46 6.21
N ARG A 98 0.45 15.31 5.10
CA ARG A 98 -0.86 15.93 4.89
C ARG A 98 -1.99 14.96 5.24
N THR A 99 -2.94 15.39 6.05
CA THR A 99 -4.11 14.59 6.41
C THR A 99 -4.95 14.24 5.17
N VAL A 100 -5.32 12.97 5.06
CA VAL A 100 -6.22 12.46 4.02
C VAL A 100 -7.33 11.63 4.64
N ALA A 101 -8.47 11.54 3.95
CA ALA A 101 -9.53 10.60 4.33
C ALA A 101 -9.15 9.18 3.87
N PRO A 102 -9.35 8.15 4.70
CA PRO A 102 -9.25 6.76 4.25
C PRO A 102 -10.30 6.45 3.17
N ALA A 103 -9.96 5.58 2.23
CA ALA A 103 -10.89 5.08 1.22
C ALA A 103 -11.81 3.99 1.77
N SER A 104 -11.34 3.24 2.78
CA SER A 104 -12.09 2.23 3.51
C SER A 104 -11.50 2.06 4.93
N ASP A 105 -11.92 1.01 5.64
CA ASP A 105 -11.41 0.68 6.98
C ASP A 105 -9.90 0.42 7.00
N ASP A 106 -9.29 -0.03 5.90
CA ASP A 106 -7.87 -0.37 5.84
C ASP A 106 -7.15 0.14 4.57
N GLU A 107 -7.76 1.04 3.79
CA GLU A 107 -7.19 1.49 2.51
C GLU A 107 -6.96 2.99 2.43
N ILE A 108 -5.80 3.34 1.87
CA ILE A 108 -5.43 4.70 1.44
C ILE A 108 -5.26 4.71 -0.07
N VAL A 109 -5.82 5.73 -0.73
CA VAL A 109 -5.69 5.91 -2.18
C VAL A 109 -4.70 7.03 -2.47
N LEU A 110 -3.75 6.74 -3.36
CA LEU A 110 -2.80 7.69 -3.91
C LEU A 110 -3.15 7.95 -5.38
N GLU A 111 -3.46 9.21 -5.70
CA GLU A 111 -3.76 9.63 -7.06
C GLU A 111 -2.48 10.04 -7.79
N ARG A 112 -2.19 9.36 -8.90
CA ARG A 112 -1.02 9.56 -9.78
C ARG A 112 0.30 9.73 -9.02
N PRO A 113 0.66 8.80 -8.11
CA PRO A 113 1.83 8.96 -7.26
C PRO A 113 3.12 8.93 -8.07
N ARG A 114 4.14 9.67 -7.59
CA ARG A 114 5.46 9.75 -8.21
C ARG A 114 6.55 9.81 -7.15
N GLY A 115 7.73 9.32 -7.49
CA GLY A 115 8.89 9.41 -6.60
C GLY A 115 8.66 8.68 -5.28
N ARG A 116 9.00 9.32 -4.17
CA ARG A 116 8.82 8.77 -2.82
C ARG A 116 7.53 9.30 -2.22
N VAL A 117 6.75 8.42 -1.61
CA VAL A 117 5.53 8.76 -0.88
C VAL A 117 5.57 8.05 0.46
N ARG A 118 5.29 8.78 1.54
CA ARG A 118 5.14 8.22 2.88
C ARG A 118 3.68 8.25 3.29
N VAL A 119 3.14 7.09 3.65
CA VAL A 119 1.78 6.94 4.18
C VAL A 119 1.89 6.55 5.65
N GLU A 120 1.21 7.29 6.52
CA GLU A 120 1.12 6.95 7.94
C GLU A 120 -0.33 6.87 8.33
N VAL A 121 -0.70 5.81 9.03
CA VAL A 121 -2.07 5.58 9.50
C VAL A 121 -2.07 5.37 10.99
N GLN A 122 -3.11 5.85 11.65
CA GLN A 122 -3.34 5.66 13.08
C GLN A 122 -4.69 5.00 13.29
N TRP A 123 -4.78 4.22 14.36
CA TRP A 123 -5.94 3.38 14.67
C TRP A 123 -6.66 3.76 15.97
N LYS A 124 -6.11 4.68 16.75
CA LYS A 124 -6.69 5.22 18.00
C LYS A 124 -7.12 6.67 17.81
#